data_AF-A0AAC8UUJ8-F1
#
_entry.id   AF-A0AAC8UUJ8-F1
#
_cell.length_a   1.000
_cell.length_b   1.000
_cell.length_c   1.000
_cell.angle_alpha   90.00
_cell.angle_beta   90.00
_cell.angle_gamma   90.00
#
_symmetry.space_group_name_H-M   'P 1'
#
loop_
_entity.id
_entity.type
_entity.pdbx_description
1 polymer ?
#
loop_
_entity_poly.entity_id
_entity_poly.type
_entity_poly.pdbx_seq_one_letter_code
_entity_poly.pdbx_strand_id
1 'polypeptide(L)'
;MENYRSTCIKCGKPIPLGANFCQYCSAAQSFEARSTVTMPLEPLDRPYNETMQPNLISSTGLFFKNLTNTSKCLGRADYWWGMVGISLIGLFIGIFGLFTIGQRHDWTQLTSYSAATWTVLVPPIFLLVILVFGLTTAEIRRLHDTGHSGKIWLLNLLIPFGGILLAVILCEPSKQRQNPYVP
;
A
#
# COMPACT_ATOMS: atom_id res chain seq x y z
N MET A 1 -6.88 18.81 -35.42
CA MET A 1 -7.37 19.33 -34.14
C MET A 1 -8.82 19.72 -34.31
N GLU A 2 -9.78 18.79 -34.27
CA GLU A 2 -11.18 19.16 -34.56
C GLU A 2 -12.14 18.08 -34.10
N ASN A 3 -12.86 18.33 -33.01
CA ASN A 3 -14.29 18.00 -32.84
C ASN A 3 -14.72 18.23 -31.40
N TYR A 4 -14.90 19.50 -31.06
CA TYR A 4 -15.38 19.91 -29.74
C TYR A 4 -16.60 20.86 -29.96
N ARG A 5 -17.68 20.33 -30.57
CA ARG A 5 -18.91 21.09 -30.86
C ARG A 5 -20.05 20.63 -29.95
N SER A 6 -20.67 21.56 -29.24
CA SER A 6 -21.96 21.36 -28.54
C SER A 6 -23.10 21.93 -29.39
N THR A 7 -24.34 21.51 -29.16
CA THR A 7 -25.52 22.05 -29.87
C THR A 7 -26.26 23.06 -29.01
N CYS A 8 -26.86 24.07 -29.64
CA CYS A 8 -27.66 25.07 -28.93
C CYS A 8 -28.97 24.46 -28.41
N ILE A 9 -29.31 24.71 -27.13
CA ILE A 9 -30.55 24.21 -26.48
C ILE A 9 -31.85 24.71 -27.14
N LYS A 10 -31.82 25.85 -27.85
CA LYS A 10 -33.02 26.47 -28.43
C LYS A 10 -33.18 26.20 -29.92
N CYS A 11 -32.08 26.27 -30.69
CA CYS A 11 -32.14 26.21 -32.15
C CYS A 11 -31.42 25.01 -32.78
N GLY A 12 -30.74 24.18 -31.98
CA GLY A 12 -30.06 22.97 -32.45
C GLY A 12 -28.79 23.19 -33.28
N LYS A 13 -28.43 24.43 -33.62
CA LYS A 13 -27.22 24.73 -34.40
C LYS A 13 -25.94 24.44 -33.60
N PRO A 14 -24.85 24.02 -34.27
CA PRO A 14 -23.58 23.76 -33.61
C PRO A 14 -22.94 25.05 -33.09
N ILE A 15 -22.41 25.00 -31.87
CA ILE A 15 -21.73 26.08 -31.17
C ILE A 15 -20.42 25.55 -30.55
N PRO A 16 -19.41 26.40 -30.30
CA PRO A 16 -18.17 25.96 -29.65
C PRO A 16 -18.42 25.56 -28.19
N LEU A 17 -17.67 24.58 -27.67
CA LEU A 17 -17.80 24.19 -26.26
C LEU A 17 -17.48 25.36 -25.33
N GLY A 18 -18.34 25.53 -24.32
CA GLY A 18 -18.21 26.63 -23.35
C GLY A 18 -18.82 27.96 -23.81
N ALA A 19 -19.51 28.01 -24.96
CA ALA A 19 -20.23 29.20 -25.37
C ALA A 19 -21.42 29.50 -24.45
N ASN A 20 -21.38 30.64 -23.75
CA ASN A 20 -22.47 31.10 -22.89
C ASN A 20 -23.70 31.57 -23.68
N PHE A 21 -23.55 31.90 -24.97
CA PHE A 21 -24.62 32.37 -25.85
C PHE A 21 -24.49 31.75 -27.23
N CYS A 22 -25.63 31.43 -27.85
CA CYS A 22 -25.65 30.96 -29.23
C CYS A 22 -25.50 32.13 -30.23
N GLN A 23 -24.57 32.03 -31.16
CA GLN A 23 -24.33 33.06 -32.19
C GLN A 23 -25.47 33.19 -33.22
N TYR A 24 -26.35 32.19 -33.33
CA TYR A 24 -27.42 32.18 -34.34
C TYR A 24 -28.78 32.60 -33.82
N CYS A 25 -29.08 32.32 -32.55
CA CYS A 25 -30.40 32.61 -31.96
C CYS A 25 -30.32 33.40 -30.65
N SER A 26 -29.11 33.77 -30.22
CA SER A 26 -28.83 34.59 -29.04
C SER A 26 -29.33 34.00 -27.71
N ALA A 27 -29.77 32.74 -27.70
CA ALA A 27 -30.20 32.08 -26.48
C ALA A 27 -29.00 31.88 -25.54
N ALA A 28 -29.17 32.29 -24.28
CA ALA A 28 -28.26 31.93 -23.21
C ALA A 28 -28.18 30.39 -23.11
N GLN A 29 -26.97 29.87 -23.03
CA GLN A 29 -26.70 28.46 -22.76
C GLN A 29 -26.39 28.38 -21.27
N SER A 30 -27.22 27.68 -20.49
CA SER A 30 -26.94 27.49 -19.07
C SER A 30 -25.74 26.55 -18.93
N PHE A 31 -24.66 27.05 -18.33
CA PHE A 31 -23.51 26.23 -17.92
C PHE A 31 -23.96 25.11 -16.96
N GLU A 32 -25.05 25.34 -16.24
CA GLU A 32 -25.70 24.39 -15.32
C GLU A 32 -26.41 23.22 -16.01
N ALA A 33 -26.68 23.31 -17.32
CA ALA A 33 -27.18 22.18 -18.11
C ALA A 33 -26.05 21.41 -18.81
N ARG A 34 -24.78 21.69 -18.46
CA ARG A 34 -23.72 20.69 -18.64
C ARG A 34 -24.06 19.58 -17.67
N SER A 35 -24.83 18.61 -18.15
CA SER A 35 -25.16 17.38 -17.49
C SER A 35 -24.07 17.02 -16.48
N THR A 36 -24.42 17.10 -15.21
CA THR A 36 -24.20 15.96 -14.32
C THR A 36 -24.77 14.74 -15.02
N VAL A 37 -24.06 14.25 -16.03
CA VAL A 37 -23.88 12.82 -16.17
C VAL A 37 -23.08 12.50 -14.92
N THR A 38 -23.78 12.35 -13.80
CA THR A 38 -23.31 11.52 -12.72
C THR A 38 -23.36 10.12 -13.32
N MET A 39 -22.41 9.84 -14.22
CA MET A 39 -21.89 8.49 -14.28
C MET A 39 -21.62 8.16 -12.82
N PRO A 40 -22.00 6.98 -12.31
CA PRO A 40 -21.35 6.46 -11.12
C PRO A 40 -19.87 6.68 -11.41
N LEU A 41 -19.22 7.59 -10.69
CA LEU A 41 -17.86 7.98 -10.99
C LEU A 41 -17.07 6.77 -10.55
N GLU A 42 -16.95 5.82 -11.47
CA GLU A 42 -16.32 4.54 -11.23
C GLU A 42 -14.94 4.92 -10.69
N PRO A 43 -14.58 4.47 -9.47
CA PRO A 43 -13.40 4.96 -8.79
C PRO A 43 -12.21 4.86 -9.74
N LEU A 44 -11.70 6.01 -10.18
CA LEU A 44 -10.54 6.01 -11.05
C LEU A 44 -9.37 5.46 -10.23
N ASP A 45 -8.56 4.59 -10.83
CA ASP A 45 -7.34 4.14 -10.20
C ASP A 45 -6.43 5.34 -9.95
N ARG A 46 -6.29 5.71 -8.68
CA ARG A 46 -5.40 6.76 -8.20
C ARG A 46 -4.43 6.19 -7.17
N PRO A 47 -3.23 6.77 -7.04
CA PRO A 47 -2.31 6.37 -5.98
C PRO A 47 -2.99 6.50 -4.61
N TYR A 48 -2.96 5.41 -3.85
CA TYR A 48 -3.49 5.37 -2.50
C TYR A 48 -2.34 5.27 -1.50
N ASN A 49 -2.48 6.00 -0.38
CA ASN A 49 -1.67 5.86 0.84
C ASN A 49 -2.59 6.16 2.03
N GLU A 50 -2.37 5.49 3.16
CA GLU A 50 -3.11 5.74 4.40
C GLU A 50 -2.60 7.00 5.09
N THR A 51 -1.30 7.27 4.99
CA THR A 51 -0.71 8.50 5.50
C THR A 51 -0.76 9.60 4.43
N MET A 52 -1.03 10.83 4.87
CA MET A 52 -1.04 12.00 3.97
C MET A 52 0.36 12.31 3.41
N GLN A 53 1.41 12.05 4.19
CA GLN A 53 2.81 12.24 3.84
C GLN A 53 3.61 10.99 4.23
N PRO A 54 3.70 9.99 3.34
CA PRO A 54 4.41 8.74 3.61
C PRO A 54 5.90 9.02 3.77
N ASN A 55 6.43 8.66 4.92
CA ASN A 55 7.83 8.79 5.28
C ASN A 55 8.23 7.65 6.23
N LEU A 56 9.52 7.53 6.48
CA LEU A 56 10.06 6.44 7.29
C LEU A 56 9.35 6.28 8.64
N ILE A 57 9.08 7.38 9.35
CA ILE A 57 8.52 7.34 10.71
C ILE A 57 7.01 7.07 10.67
N SER A 58 6.27 7.81 9.85
CA SER A 58 4.82 7.70 9.76
C SER A 58 4.38 6.32 9.28
N SER A 59 5.03 5.81 8.24
CA SER A 59 4.71 4.50 7.65
C SER A 59 5.16 3.33 8.54
N THR A 60 6.27 3.47 9.27
CA THR A 60 6.68 2.47 10.28
C THR A 60 5.72 2.46 11.47
N GLY A 61 5.27 3.62 11.94
CA GLY A 61 4.22 3.69 12.97
C GLY A 61 2.91 3.04 12.51
N LEU A 62 2.56 3.21 11.23
CA LEU A 62 1.38 2.59 10.63
C LEU A 62 1.44 1.05 10.60
N PHE A 63 2.64 0.50 10.38
CA PHE A 63 2.90 -0.94 10.42
C PHE A 63 2.54 -1.51 11.79
N PHE A 64 3.09 -0.94 12.87
CA PHE A 64 2.79 -1.38 14.23
C PHE A 64 1.32 -1.16 14.62
N LYS A 65 0.70 -0.08 14.15
CA LYS A 65 -0.74 0.20 14.38
C LYS A 65 -1.66 -0.90 13.84
N ASN A 66 -1.26 -1.59 12.77
CA ASN A 66 -2.08 -2.60 12.10
C ASN A 66 -1.32 -3.94 11.96
N LEU A 67 -0.56 -4.31 12.99
CA LEU A 67 0.34 -5.48 12.95
C LEU A 67 -0.39 -6.81 12.67
N THR A 68 -1.65 -6.92 13.09
CA THR A 68 -2.47 -8.15 12.97
C THR A 68 -3.68 -7.97 12.05
N ASN A 69 -3.91 -6.76 11.52
CA ASN A 69 -5.11 -6.46 10.75
C ASN A 69 -4.82 -6.58 9.25
N THR A 70 -5.26 -7.69 8.65
CA THR A 70 -5.08 -8.00 7.22
C THR A 70 -6.21 -7.47 6.34
N SER A 71 -7.33 -7.02 6.91
CA SER A 71 -8.54 -6.66 6.16
C SER A 71 -8.46 -5.31 5.44
N LYS A 72 -7.39 -4.55 5.65
CA LYS A 72 -7.18 -3.23 5.04
C LYS A 72 -6.26 -3.30 3.83
N CYS A 73 -6.30 -2.27 3.00
CA CYS A 73 -5.31 -2.03 1.95
C CYS A 73 -4.11 -1.25 2.51
N LEU A 74 -2.93 -1.39 1.91
CA LEU A 74 -1.75 -0.60 2.25
C LEU A 74 -1.17 0.01 0.97
N GLY A 75 -1.13 1.33 0.92
CA GLY A 75 -0.60 2.07 -0.22
C GLY A 75 0.86 1.81 -0.52
N ARG A 76 1.28 2.06 -1.77
CA ARG A 76 2.64 1.74 -2.24
C ARG A 76 3.73 2.46 -1.47
N ALA A 77 3.59 3.76 -1.23
CA ALA A 77 4.64 4.52 -0.57
C ALA A 77 4.72 4.18 0.92
N ASP A 78 3.56 4.02 1.58
CA ASP A 78 3.52 3.55 2.97
C ASP A 78 4.11 2.15 3.13
N TYR A 79 3.85 1.24 2.19
CA TYR A 79 4.45 -0.09 2.20
C TYR A 79 5.98 0.00 2.14
N TRP A 80 6.56 0.65 1.13
CA TRP A 80 8.02 0.68 0.96
C TRP A 80 8.74 1.43 2.09
N TRP A 81 8.20 2.55 2.56
CA TRP A 81 8.78 3.24 3.73
C TRP A 81 8.67 2.41 5.01
N GLY A 82 7.55 1.72 5.21
CA GLY A 82 7.38 0.78 6.31
C GLY A 82 8.38 -0.38 6.24
N MET A 83 8.57 -0.97 5.05
CA MET A 83 9.55 -2.04 4.83
C MET A 83 10.97 -1.60 5.20
N VAL A 84 11.38 -0.39 4.78
CA VAL A 84 12.69 0.17 5.15
C VAL A 84 12.80 0.34 6.66
N GLY A 85 11.80 0.94 7.31
CA GLY A 85 11.86 1.19 8.75
C GLY A 85 11.85 -0.08 9.60
N ILE A 86 11.04 -1.08 9.23
CA ILE A 86 11.05 -2.39 9.91
C ILE A 86 12.35 -3.15 9.64
N SER A 87 12.92 -3.05 8.43
CA SER A 87 14.23 -3.64 8.13
C SER A 87 15.34 -3.02 8.96
N LEU A 88 15.32 -1.71 9.20
CA LEU A 88 16.27 -1.04 10.08
C LEU A 88 16.11 -1.50 11.54
N ILE A 89 14.88 -1.58 12.05
CA ILE A 89 14.62 -2.08 13.41
C ILE A 89 15.11 -3.53 13.55
N GLY A 90 14.80 -4.39 12.58
CA GLY A 90 15.27 -5.77 12.54
C GLY A 90 16.79 -5.88 12.49
N LEU A 91 17.46 -5.03 11.71
CA LEU A 91 18.92 -4.95 11.64
C LEU A 91 19.52 -4.60 13.02
N PHE A 92 18.97 -3.60 13.72
CA PHE A 92 19.44 -3.23 15.05
C PHE A 92 19.25 -4.38 16.07
N ILE A 93 18.10 -5.05 16.05
CA ILE A 93 17.84 -6.21 16.91
C ILE A 93 18.81 -7.36 16.59
N GLY A 94 19.09 -7.60 15.31
CA GLY A 94 20.02 -8.63 14.86
C GLY A 94 21.46 -8.35 15.28
N ILE A 95 21.95 -7.12 15.09
CA ILE A 95 23.29 -6.70 15.52
C ILE A 95 23.41 -6.81 17.04
N PHE A 96 22.39 -6.34 17.78
CA PHE A 96 22.37 -6.46 19.24
C PHE A 96 22.41 -7.94 19.69
N GLY A 97 21.61 -8.79 19.06
CA GLY A 97 21.61 -10.24 19.31
C GLY A 97 22.99 -10.86 19.07
N LEU A 98 23.60 -10.59 17.91
CA LEU A 98 24.95 -11.08 17.57
C LEU A 98 26.01 -10.55 18.54
N PHE A 99 25.93 -9.28 18.94
CA PHE A 99 26.82 -8.69 19.93
C PHE A 99 26.71 -9.44 21.27
N THR A 100 25.50 -9.71 21.76
CA THR A 100 25.31 -10.42 23.04
C THR A 100 25.82 -11.87 23.01
N ILE A 101 25.75 -12.53 21.85
CA ILE A 101 26.32 -13.86 21.63
C ILE A 101 27.85 -13.78 21.58
N GLY A 102 28.41 -12.79 20.89
CA GLY A 102 29.85 -12.61 20.71
C GLY A 102 30.62 -12.27 21.99
N GLN A 103 29.95 -11.80 23.05
CA GLN A 103 30.56 -11.58 24.37
C GLN A 103 30.75 -12.88 25.17
N ARG A 104 30.30 -14.04 24.68
CA ARG A 104 30.44 -15.31 25.38
C ARG A 104 31.82 -15.92 25.11
N HIS A 105 32.55 -16.22 26.18
CA HIS A 105 33.89 -16.81 26.12
C HIS A 105 33.89 -18.25 25.61
N ASP A 106 32.83 -19.02 25.92
CA ASP A 106 32.64 -20.39 25.46
C ASP A 106 31.24 -20.59 24.87
N TRP A 107 31.15 -21.16 23.68
CA TRP A 107 29.89 -21.46 23.00
C TRP A 107 29.05 -22.49 23.76
N THR A 108 29.66 -23.31 24.63
CA THR A 108 28.98 -24.27 25.50
C THR A 108 28.08 -23.59 26.55
N GLN A 109 28.30 -22.30 26.85
CA GLN A 109 27.43 -21.51 27.73
C GLN A 109 26.10 -21.10 27.08
N LEU A 110 26.00 -21.20 25.74
CA LEU A 110 24.72 -21.05 25.04
C LEU A 110 23.84 -22.30 25.20
N THR A 111 24.47 -23.47 25.37
CA THR A 111 23.78 -24.76 25.58
C THR A 111 23.56 -25.10 27.05
N SER A 112 24.28 -24.44 27.97
CA SER A 112 23.94 -24.55 29.39
C SER A 112 22.57 -23.92 29.61
N TYR A 113 21.60 -24.72 30.05
CA TYR A 113 20.20 -24.34 30.34
C TYR A 113 20.07 -23.36 31.52
N SER A 114 20.96 -22.38 31.61
CA SER A 114 20.91 -21.35 32.64
C SER A 114 19.82 -20.32 32.29
N ALA A 115 19.09 -19.85 33.30
CA ALA A 115 18.09 -18.80 33.12
C ALA A 115 18.70 -17.53 32.50
N ALA A 116 19.96 -17.22 32.82
CA ALA A 116 20.69 -16.06 32.30
C ALA A 116 20.98 -16.13 30.80
N THR A 117 21.14 -17.34 30.24
CA THR A 117 21.32 -17.52 28.79
C THR A 117 20.01 -17.24 28.06
N TRP A 118 18.90 -17.79 28.54
CA TRP A 118 17.59 -17.63 27.90
C TRP A 118 17.05 -16.19 28.01
N THR A 119 17.29 -15.47 29.11
CA THR A 119 16.86 -14.08 29.25
C THR A 119 17.50 -13.14 28.23
N VAL A 120 18.69 -13.48 27.72
CA VAL A 120 19.39 -12.68 26.69
C VAL A 120 18.98 -13.09 25.27
N LEU A 121 18.77 -14.38 25.01
CA LEU A 121 18.52 -14.88 23.65
C LEU A 121 17.04 -14.84 23.24
N VAL A 122 16.11 -15.11 24.16
CA VAL A 122 14.67 -15.22 23.82
C VAL A 122 14.07 -13.89 23.38
N PRO A 123 14.29 -12.75 24.08
CA PRO A 123 13.65 -11.50 23.70
C PRO A 123 13.94 -11.03 22.25
N PRO A 124 15.18 -10.99 21.76
CA PRO A 124 15.43 -10.57 20.38
C PRO A 124 14.82 -11.53 19.36
N ILE A 125 14.86 -12.85 19.61
CA ILE A 125 14.21 -13.84 18.74
C ILE A 125 12.70 -13.62 18.70
N PHE A 126 12.08 -13.45 19.87
CA PHE A 126 10.64 -13.21 19.97
C PHE A 126 10.22 -11.92 19.25
N LEU A 127 10.99 -10.84 19.41
CA LEU A 127 10.76 -9.59 18.68
C LEU A 127 10.91 -9.78 17.16
N LEU A 128 11.92 -10.52 16.69
CA LEU A 128 12.07 -10.82 15.26
C LEU A 128 10.88 -11.61 14.73
N VAL A 129 10.36 -12.59 15.47
CA VAL A 129 9.15 -13.34 15.08
C VAL A 129 7.94 -12.41 14.94
N ILE A 130 7.75 -11.49 15.89
CA ILE A 130 6.67 -10.47 15.81
C ILE A 130 6.84 -9.59 14.57
N LEU A 131 8.07 -9.13 14.28
CA LEU A 131 8.33 -8.30 13.10
C LEU A 131 8.06 -9.07 11.80
N VAL A 132 8.47 -10.34 11.70
CA VAL A 132 8.18 -11.20 10.55
C VAL A 132 6.67 -11.34 10.36
N PHE A 133 5.91 -11.59 11.42
CA PHE A 133 4.45 -11.65 11.34
C PHE A 133 3.81 -10.32 10.90
N GLY A 134 4.37 -9.18 11.35
CA GLY A 134 3.95 -7.88 10.86
C GLY A 134 4.24 -7.69 9.37
N LEU A 135 5.40 -8.16 8.88
CA LEU A 135 5.83 -8.04 7.49
C LEU A 135 4.90 -8.81 6.58
N THR A 136 4.54 -10.05 6.94
CA THR A 136 3.56 -10.83 6.18
C THR A 136 2.20 -10.15 6.16
N THR A 137 1.77 -9.56 7.28
CA THR A 137 0.53 -8.78 7.35
C THR A 137 0.59 -7.56 6.42
N ALA A 138 1.70 -6.83 6.37
CA ALA A 138 1.88 -5.69 5.49
C ALA A 138 1.88 -6.09 4.00
N GLU A 139 2.54 -7.21 3.65
CA GLU A 139 2.52 -7.77 2.30
C GLU A 139 1.10 -8.17 1.86
N ILE A 140 0.32 -8.81 2.75
CA ILE A 140 -1.08 -9.16 2.48
C ILE A 140 -1.92 -7.91 2.23
N ARG A 141 -1.79 -6.87 3.07
CA ARG A 141 -2.52 -5.60 2.87
C ARG A 141 -2.11 -4.90 1.57
N ARG A 142 -0.86 -5.02 1.18
CA ARG A 142 -0.36 -4.48 -0.09
C ARG A 142 -0.89 -5.27 -1.30
N LEU A 143 -0.98 -6.60 -1.19
CA LEU A 143 -1.64 -7.43 -2.20
C LEU A 143 -3.10 -7.03 -2.37
N HIS A 144 -3.82 -6.82 -1.27
CA HIS A 144 -5.20 -6.31 -1.30
C HIS A 144 -5.30 -4.96 -2.01
N ASP A 145 -4.34 -4.05 -1.82
CA ASP A 145 -4.29 -2.74 -2.50
C ASP A 145 -4.09 -2.86 -4.02
N THR A 146 -3.39 -3.89 -4.48
CA THR A 146 -3.23 -4.22 -5.92
C THR A 146 -4.42 -5.02 -6.50
N GLY A 147 -5.40 -5.38 -5.68
CA GLY A 147 -6.56 -6.19 -6.08
C GLY A 147 -6.30 -7.70 -6.11
N HIS A 148 -5.20 -8.14 -5.50
CA HIS A 148 -4.79 -9.54 -5.40
C HIS A 148 -5.19 -10.13 -4.05
N SER A 149 -5.52 -11.43 -4.03
CA SER A 149 -5.81 -12.13 -2.77
C SER A 149 -4.54 -12.30 -1.93
N GLY A 150 -4.63 -12.11 -0.61
CA GLY A 150 -3.54 -12.40 0.32
C GLY A 150 -2.97 -13.82 0.22
N LYS A 151 -3.71 -14.79 -0.33
CA LYS A 151 -3.22 -16.15 -0.59
C LYS A 151 -2.03 -16.20 -1.55
N ILE A 152 -1.87 -15.18 -2.42
CA ILE A 152 -0.73 -15.04 -3.33
C ILE A 152 0.59 -14.94 -2.55
N TRP A 153 0.55 -14.52 -1.28
CA TRP A 153 1.71 -14.58 -0.40
C TRP A 153 2.34 -15.98 -0.29
N LEU A 154 1.54 -17.06 -0.42
CA LEU A 154 2.03 -18.45 -0.38
C LEU A 154 3.02 -18.79 -1.50
N LEU A 155 3.14 -17.97 -2.54
CA LEU A 155 4.18 -18.10 -3.56
C LEU A 155 5.58 -18.13 -2.92
N ASN A 156 5.81 -17.36 -1.84
CA ASN A 156 7.06 -17.37 -1.08
C ASN A 156 7.44 -18.76 -0.55
N LEU A 157 6.45 -19.57 -0.18
CA LEU A 157 6.67 -20.88 0.44
C LEU A 157 6.68 -22.02 -0.57
N LEU A 158 5.84 -21.93 -1.61
CA LEU A 158 5.52 -23.06 -2.47
C LEU A 158 6.33 -23.10 -3.78
N ILE A 159 6.86 -21.95 -4.23
CA ILE A 159 7.53 -21.85 -5.53
C ILE A 159 8.98 -21.40 -5.33
N PRO A 160 9.98 -22.10 -5.89
CA PRO A 160 11.34 -21.59 -5.96
C PRO A 160 11.35 -20.20 -6.61
N PHE A 161 12.01 -19.23 -5.98
CA PHE A 161 12.02 -17.81 -6.40
C PHE A 161 10.65 -17.11 -6.38
N GLY A 162 9.64 -17.67 -5.71
CA GLY A 162 8.32 -17.05 -5.57
C GLY A 162 8.37 -15.66 -4.94
N GLY A 163 9.38 -15.35 -4.12
CA GLY A 163 9.62 -14.01 -3.58
C GLY A 163 9.96 -12.96 -4.62
N ILE A 164 10.60 -13.33 -5.74
CA ILE A 164 10.85 -12.39 -6.84
C ILE A 164 9.52 -12.06 -7.52
N LEU A 165 8.70 -13.07 -7.80
CA LEU A 165 7.37 -12.86 -8.40
C LEU A 165 6.49 -12.01 -7.49
N LEU A 166 6.49 -12.29 -6.18
CA LEU A 166 5.75 -11.51 -5.20
C LEU A 166 6.26 -10.06 -5.15
N ALA A 167 7.58 -9.84 -5.16
CA ALA A 167 8.16 -8.50 -5.18
C ALA A 167 7.73 -7.68 -6.40
N VAL A 168 7.63 -8.32 -7.58
CA VAL A 168 7.10 -7.67 -8.79
C VAL A 168 5.65 -7.22 -8.58
N ILE A 169 4.79 -8.10 -8.07
CA ILE A 169 3.38 -7.78 -7.77
C ILE A 169 3.28 -6.63 -6.76
N LEU A 170 4.10 -6.64 -5.70
CA LEU A 170 4.09 -5.60 -4.66
C LEU A 170 4.51 -4.21 -5.21
N CYS A 171 5.22 -4.15 -6.34
CA CYS A 171 5.59 -2.90 -7.02
C CYS A 171 4.47 -2.29 -7.89
N GLU A 172 3.42 -3.06 -8.21
CA GLU A 172 2.34 -2.64 -9.10
C GLU A 172 1.57 -1.41 -8.58
N PRO A 173 0.94 -0.59 -9.43
CA PRO A 173 0.11 0.51 -8.95
C PRO A 173 -1.09 0.03 -8.12
N SER A 174 -1.56 0.87 -7.19
CA SER A 174 -2.79 0.61 -6.44
C SER A 174 -3.99 0.52 -7.39
N LYS A 175 -4.88 -0.44 -7.14
CA LYS A 175 -6.11 -0.65 -7.91
C LYS A 175 -7.30 -0.32 -7.02
N GLN A 176 -8.04 0.73 -7.35
CA GLN A 176 -9.26 1.12 -6.65
C GLN A 176 -10.51 0.67 -7.41
N ARG A 177 -10.40 0.62 -8.74
CA ARG A 177 -11.49 0.21 -9.61
C ARG A 177 -11.73 -1.30 -9.51
N GLN A 178 -12.97 -1.69 -9.20
CA GLN A 178 -13.40 -3.09 -9.13
C GLN A 178 -12.52 -3.93 -8.19
N ASN A 179 -11.94 -3.32 -7.15
CA ASN A 179 -11.16 -4.02 -6.14
C ASN A 179 -12.08 -4.48 -5.00
N PRO A 180 -12.24 -5.80 -4.76
CA PRO A 180 -13.12 -6.31 -3.71
C PRO A 180 -12.63 -6.01 -2.29
N TYR A 181 -11.38 -5.58 -2.12
CA TYR A 181 -10.77 -5.26 -0.82
C TYR A 181 -10.85 -3.78 -0.47
N VAL A 182 -11.32 -2.94 -1.40
CA VAL A 182 -11.55 -1.51 -1.19
C VAL A 182 -13.05 -1.32 -0.90
N PRO A 183 -13.42 -0.64 0.20
CA PRO A 183 -14.83 -0.38 0.55
C PRO A 183 -15.52 0.63 -0.38
#